data_AF-A0A2U1P7E0-F1
#
_entry.id   AF-A0A2U1P7E0-F1
#
_cell.length_a   1.000
_cell.length_b   1.000
_cell.length_c   1.000
_cell.angle_alpha   90.00
_cell.angle_beta   90.00
_cell.angle_gamma   90.00
#
_symmetry.space_group_name_H-M   'P 1'
#
loop_
_entity.id
_entity.type
_entity.pdbx_description
1 polymer ?
#
loop_
_entity_poly.entity_id
_entity_poly.type
_entity_poly.pdbx_seq_one_letter_code
_entity_poly.pdbx_strand_id
1 'polypeptide(L)'
;MNLLKRWYYLACGSGKCKKSVTRKDGQLWCDTCNKPVSYPRSRFRLQVDVMDATAQTVIVMWEETASELRRSRRCLMSLMR
;
A
#
# COMPACT_ATOMS: atom_id res chain seq x y z
N MET A 1 -15.78 12.27 -8.13
CA MET A 1 -14.40 11.78 -7.94
C MET A 1 -14.39 10.79 -6.79
N ASN A 2 -14.55 9.50 -7.08
CA ASN A 2 -14.61 8.46 -6.04
C ASN A 2 -13.18 8.05 -5.62
N LEU A 3 -12.89 8.25 -4.34
CA LEU A 3 -11.68 7.82 -3.62
C LEU A 3 -11.64 6.28 -3.57
N LEU A 4 -11.26 5.63 -4.68
CA LEU A 4 -10.93 4.21 -4.65
C LEU A 4 -9.82 4.01 -3.62
N LYS A 5 -10.15 3.30 -2.54
CA LYS A 5 -9.24 2.76 -1.52
C LYS A 5 -8.17 1.93 -2.25
N ARG A 6 -7.07 2.58 -2.66
CA ARG A 6 -6.01 1.91 -3.41
C ARG A 6 -5.27 0.96 -2.48
N TRP A 7 -5.38 -0.34 -2.77
CA TRP A 7 -4.63 -1.45 -2.19
C TRP A 7 -3.11 -1.36 -2.36
N TYR A 8 -2.62 -0.36 -3.09
CA TYR A 8 -1.20 -0.07 -3.27
C TYR A 8 -0.92 1.44 -3.35
N TYR A 9 0.34 1.81 -3.13
CA TYR A 9 0.88 3.14 -3.38
C TYR A 9 2.18 3.05 -4.18
N LEU A 10 2.53 4.14 -4.87
CA LEU A 10 3.81 4.24 -5.58
C LEU A 10 4.89 4.71 -4.60
N ALA A 11 5.94 3.91 -4.43
CA ALA A 11 7.07 4.21 -3.55
C ALA A 11 8.33 4.53 -4.36
N CYS A 12 9.24 5.29 -3.75
CA CYS A 12 10.50 5.72 -4.37
C CYS A 12 11.32 4.57 -4.97
N GLY A 13 11.38 3.41 -4.29
CA GLY A 13 12.06 2.23 -4.79
C GLY A 13 13.58 2.33 -4.88
N SER A 14 14.16 3.51 -4.62
CA SER A 14 15.61 3.73 -4.56
C SER A 14 16.19 3.12 -3.29
N GLY A 15 17.10 2.15 -3.44
CA GLY A 15 17.73 1.47 -2.32
C GLY A 15 16.70 0.89 -1.35
N LYS A 16 16.79 1.26 -0.07
CA LYS A 16 15.85 0.82 0.98
C LYS A 16 14.66 1.79 1.19
N CYS A 17 14.53 2.86 0.41
CA CYS A 17 13.47 3.84 0.58
C CYS A 17 12.09 3.26 0.21
N LYS A 18 11.17 3.26 1.18
CA LYS A 18 9.78 2.78 1.03
C LYS A 18 8.77 3.94 1.00
N LYS A 19 9.21 5.20 1.00
CA LYS A 19 8.32 6.37 1.08
C LYS A 19 7.57 6.58 -0.24
N SER A 20 6.33 7.08 -0.14
CA SER A 20 5.49 7.39 -1.29
C SER A 20 6.14 8.47 -2.15
N VAL A 21 5.94 8.37 -3.46
CA VAL A 21 6.29 9.46 -4.39
C VAL A 21 5.12 10.42 -4.56
N THR A 22 5.43 11.68 -4.72
CA THR A 22 4.49 12.77 -5.04
C THR A 22 4.70 13.20 -6.50
N ARG A 23 3.81 14.03 -7.03
CA ARG A 23 4.05 14.71 -8.31
C ARG A 23 4.61 16.10 -8.02
N LYS A 24 5.75 16.42 -8.62
CA LYS A 24 6.38 17.75 -8.59
C LYS A 24 6.82 18.10 -10.01
N ASP A 25 6.34 19.23 -10.53
CA ASP A 25 6.66 19.72 -11.88
C ASP A 25 6.48 18.66 -12.99
N GLY A 26 5.38 17.91 -12.92
CA GLY A 26 5.04 16.85 -13.87
C GLY A 26 5.80 15.52 -13.69
N GLN A 27 6.82 15.48 -12.83
CA GLN A 27 7.63 14.29 -12.55
C GLN A 27 7.22 13.63 -11.22
N LEU A 28 7.48 12.33 -11.10
CA LEU A 28 7.40 11.66 -9.80
C LEU A 28 8.64 12.02 -8.97
N TRP A 29 8.41 12.45 -7.74
CA TRP A 29 9.44 12.94 -6.84
C TRP A 29 9.39 12.20 -5.50
N CYS A 30 10.55 11.92 -4.91
CA CYS A 30 10.63 11.45 -3.54
C CYS A 30 11.21 12.55 -2.66
N ASP A 31 10.38 13.11 -1.78
CA ASP A 31 10.82 14.16 -0.85
C ASP A 31 11.89 13.66 0.13
N THR A 32 11.79 12.41 0.58
CA THR A 32 12.77 11.83 1.51
C THR A 32 14.15 11.61 0.88
N CYS A 33 14.20 11.24 -0.41
CA CYS A 33 15.47 11.08 -1.12
C CYS A 33 15.90 12.33 -1.89
N ASN A 34 15.05 13.37 -1.89
CA ASN A 34 15.21 14.62 -2.61
C ASN A 34 15.65 14.46 -4.07
N LYS A 35 14.97 13.60 -4.83
CA LYS A 35 15.33 13.28 -6.21
C LYS A 35 14.14 12.84 -7.06
N PRO A 36 14.23 12.93 -8.41
CA PRO A 36 13.21 12.40 -9.29
C PRO A 36 13.22 10.87 -9.28
N VAL A 37 12.05 10.27 -9.53
CA VAL A 37 11.83 8.82 -9.54
C VAL A 37 11.23 8.39 -10.87
N SER A 38 12.04 7.83 -11.75
CA SER A 38 11.57 7.34 -13.06
C SER A 38 10.81 6.01 -12.95
N TYR A 39 11.21 5.15 -12.02
CA TYR A 39 10.67 3.80 -11.86
C TYR A 39 10.19 3.58 -10.41
N PRO A 40 8.98 4.08 -10.06
CA PRO A 40 8.43 3.84 -8.74
C PRO A 40 8.13 2.35 -8.54
N ARG A 41 8.23 1.87 -7.30
CA ARG A 41 7.78 0.52 -6.93
C ARG A 41 6.37 0.58 -6.37
N SER A 42 5.45 -0.19 -6.94
CA SER A 42 4.15 -0.43 -6.32
C SER A 42 4.36 -1.23 -5.03
N ARG A 43 3.80 -0.73 -3.91
CA ARG A 43 3.83 -1.41 -2.61
C ARG A 43 2.43 -1.50 -2.03
N PHE A 44 2.12 -2.57 -1.31
CA PHE A 44 0.82 -2.79 -0.71
C PHE A 44 0.51 -1.78 0.40
N ARG A 45 -0.75 -1.36 0.41
CA ARG A 45 -1.46 -0.68 1.50
C ARG A 45 -2.88 -1.25 1.53
N LEU A 46 -3.02 -2.42 2.13
CA LEU A 46 -4.30 -3.09 2.27
C LEU A 46 -5.04 -2.50 3.46
N GLN A 47 -6.19 -1.90 3.21
CA GLN A 47 -7.10 -1.48 4.27
C GLN A 47 -8.20 -2.53 4.36
N VAL A 48 -8.25 -3.21 5.50
CA VAL A 48 -9.16 -4.33 5.74
C VAL A 48 -10.07 -3.97 6.90
N ASP A 49 -11.37 -4.13 6.68
CA ASP A 49 -12.37 -4.06 7.73
C ASP A 49 -12.43 -5.42 8.42
N VAL A 50 -12.26 -5.43 9.74
CA VAL A 50 -12.23 -6.64 10.57
C VAL A 50 -13.27 -6.49 11.66
N MET A 51 -14.10 -7.52 11.81
CA MET A 51 -15.15 -7.56 12.82
C MET A 51 -15.10 -8.90 13.55
N ASP A 52 -15.28 -8.85 14.86
CA ASP A 52 -15.52 -10.02 15.71
C ASP A 52 -16.80 -9.83 16.53
N ALA A 53 -17.07 -10.76 17.46
CA ALA A 53 -18.27 -10.71 18.30
C ALA A 53 -18.35 -9.48 19.21
N THR A 54 -17.26 -8.74 19.38
CA THR A 54 -17.10 -7.64 20.33
C THR A 54 -16.95 -6.28 19.66
N ALA A 55 -16.28 -6.22 18.51
CA ALA A 55 -15.94 -4.95 17.88
C ALA A 55 -15.76 -5.07 16.37
N GLN A 56 -15.87 -3.92 15.71
CA GLN A 56 -15.48 -3.70 14.32
C GLN A 56 -14.37 -2.65 14.28
N THR A 57 -13.34 -2.90 13.49
CA THR A 57 -12.21 -2.00 13.32
C THR A 57 -11.60 -2.11 11.94
N VAL A 58 -10.80 -1.11 11.56
CA VAL A 58 -10.09 -1.09 10.28
C VAL A 58 -8.59 -1.22 10.52
N ILE A 59 -7.99 -2.25 9.92
CA ILE A 59 -6.55 -2.50 9.98
C ILE A 59 -5.92 -2.10 8.64
N VAL A 60 -4.78 -1.41 8.71
CA VAL A 60 -3.96 -1.10 7.52
C VAL A 60 -2.70 -1.96 7.53
N MET A 61 -2.59 -2.86 6.56
CA MET A 61 -1.44 -3.73 6.35
C MET A 61 -0.54 -3.18 5.25
N TRP A 62 0.75 -3.11 5.53
CA TRP A 62 1.80 -2.67 4.61
C TRP A 62 2.48 -3.87 3.96
N GLU A 63 3.38 -3.58 3.00
CA GLU A 63 4.07 -4.56 2.13
C GLU A 63 4.37 -5.93 2.77
N GLU A 64 5.07 -5.96 3.90
CA GLU A 64 5.54 -7.21 4.52
C GLU A 64 4.37 -8.08 4.98
N THR A 65 3.48 -7.53 5.82
CA THR A 65 2.28 -8.22 6.31
C THR A 65 1.32 -8.60 5.17
N ALA A 66 1.12 -7.69 4.21
CA ALA A 66 0.25 -7.92 3.07
C ALA A 66 0.77 -9.04 2.14
N SER A 67 2.09 -9.14 1.99
CA SER A 67 2.72 -10.18 1.17
C SER A 67 2.57 -11.57 1.78
N GLU A 68 2.71 -11.69 3.09
CA GLU A 68 2.47 -12.96 3.80
C GLU A 68 1.01 -13.38 3.72
N LEU A 69 0.08 -12.44 3.84
CA LEU A 69 -1.35 -12.71 3.65
C LEU A 69 -1.65 -13.23 2.23
N ARG A 70 -1.04 -12.63 1.20
CA ARG A 70 -1.19 -13.09 -0.19
C ARG A 70 -0.70 -14.52 -0.39
N ARG A 71 0.35 -14.94 0.32
CA ARG A 71 0.88 -16.31 0.25
C ARG A 71 -0.05 -17.32 0.93
N SER A 72 -0.82 -16.89 1.91
CA SER A 72 -1.82 -17.72 2.58
C SER A 72 -3.09 -17.84 1.74
N ARG A 73 -3.19 -18.92 0.93
CA ARG A 73 -4.37 -19.25 0.10
C ARG A 73 -5.71 -19.32 0.87
N ARG A 74 -5.67 -19.38 2.22
CA ARG A 74 -6.87 -19.51 3.07
C ARG A 74 -7.56 -18.19 3.41
N CYS A 75 -6.84 -17.06 3.43
CA CYS A 75 -7.40 -15.79 3.94
C CYS A 75 -8.05 -14.92 2.84
N LEU A 76 -7.71 -15.14 1.57
CA LEU A 76 -8.26 -14.38 0.43
C LEU A 76 -9.76 -14.61 0.20
N MET A 77 -10.30 -15.78 0.57
CA MET A 77 -11.70 -16.12 0.30
C MET A 77 -12.71 -15.37 1.19
N SER A 78 -12.32 -14.82 2.35
CA SER A 78 -13.26 -14.11 3.24
C SER A 78 -13.21 -12.59 3.11
N LEU A 79 -12.32 -12.05 2.27
CA LEU A 79 -12.11 -10.60 2.09
C LEU A 79 -12.59 -10.09 0.71
N MET A 80 -13.14 -10.96 -0.13
CA MET A 80 -13.68 -10.63 -1.47
C MET A 80 -15.19 -10.91 -1.60
N ARG A 81 -15.94 -10.83 -0.50
CA ARG A 81 -17.41 -10.79 -0.55
C ARG A 81 -17.92 -9.39 -0.34
#